data_AF-A9D8J7-F1
#
_entry.id   AF-A9D8J7-F1
#
_cell.length_a   1.000
_cell.length_b   1.000
_cell.length_c   1.000
_cell.angle_alpha   90.00
_cell.angle_beta   90.00
_cell.angle_gamma   90.00
#
_symmetry.space_group_name_H-M   'P 1'
#
loop_
_entity.id
_entity.type
_entity.pdbx_description
1 polymer ?
#
loop_
_entity_poly.entity_id
_entity_poly.type
_entity_poly.pdbx_seq_one_letter_code
_entity_poly.pdbx_strand_id
1 'polypeptide(L)' 'MKDQDVSFQDLNGLEYHPSLTGFIARIFQHEYVHLQGITLIERGAMQANNSLNEAVR' A
#
# COMPACT_ATOMS: atom_id res chain seq x y z
N MET A 1 1.28 -15.00 3.00
CA MET A 1 0.39 -13.99 2.38
C MET A 1 -0.15 -13.17 3.54
N LYS A 2 -0.02 -11.84 3.55
CA LYS A 2 -0.46 -11.02 4.71
C LYS A 2 -1.93 -10.64 4.55
N ASP A 3 -2.67 -10.76 5.65
CA ASP A 3 -4.04 -10.28 5.78
C ASP A 3 -4.01 -8.79 6.15
N GLN A 4 -5.00 -8.02 5.68
CA GLN A 4 -5.05 -6.58 5.86
C GLN A 4 -6.48 -6.13 6.16
N ASP A 5 -6.67 -5.55 7.34
CA ASP A 5 -7.92 -4.87 7.68
C ASP A 5 -7.91 -3.48 7.03
N VAL A 6 -8.98 -3.16 6.30
CA VAL A 6 -9.11 -1.89 5.58
C VAL A 6 -10.40 -1.19 5.96
N SER A 7 -10.46 0.12 5.72
CA SER A 7 -11.67 0.93 5.92
C SER A 7 -11.86 1.83 4.72
N PHE A 8 -13.04 1.79 4.12
CA PHE A 8 -13.39 2.63 2.98
C PHE A 8 -14.89 2.89 2.92
N GLN A 9 -15.29 3.89 2.15
CA GLN A 9 -16.69 4.18 1.85
C GLN A 9 -16.98 3.85 0.40
N ASP A 10 -18.19 3.35 0.12
CA ASP A 10 -18.69 3.29 -1.26
C ASP A 10 -19.13 4.68 -1.76
N LEU A 11 -19.63 4.72 -3.00
CA LEU A 11 -20.10 5.96 -3.62
C LEU A 11 -21.36 6.54 -2.95
N ASN A 12 -22.06 5.77 -2.11
CA ASN A 12 -23.20 6.22 -1.33
C ASN A 12 -22.80 6.69 0.08
N GLY A 13 -21.51 6.62 0.42
CA GLY A 13 -20.97 6.96 1.75
C GLY A 13 -21.13 5.85 2.79
N LEU A 14 -21.55 4.63 2.39
CA LEU A 14 -21.61 3.50 3.31
C LEU A 14 -20.21 3.00 3.62
N GLU A 15 -19.91 2.87 4.91
CA GLU A 15 -18.59 2.45 5.39
C GLU A 15 -18.45 0.93 5.47
N TYR A 16 -17.28 0.44 5.07
CA TYR A 16 -16.92 -0.98 5.05
C TYR A 16 -15.61 -1.21 5.79
N HIS A 17 -15.55 -2.29 6.58
CA HIS A 17 -14.36 -2.69 7.35
C HIS A 17 -13.94 -4.15 7.10
N PRO A 18 -13.67 -4.58 5.85
CA PRO A 18 -13.33 -5.97 5.59
C PRO A 18 -11.87 -6.29 5.91
N SER A 19 -11.62 -7.56 6.21
CA SER A 19 -10.27 -8.13 6.18
C SER A 19 -10.00 -8.71 4.79
N LEU A 20 -9.03 -8.16 4.09
CA LEU A 20 -8.64 -8.56 2.74
C LEU A 20 -7.41 -9.46 2.80
N THR A 21 -7.39 -10.49 1.94
CA THR A 21 -6.25 -11.41 1.86
C THR A 21 -5.82 -11.58 0.41
N GLY A 22 -4.55 -11.95 0.22
CA GLY A 22 -4.00 -12.35 -1.06
C GLY A 22 -4.02 -11.29 -2.15
N PHE A 23 -4.49 -11.67 -3.33
CA PHE A 23 -4.42 -10.81 -4.50
C PHE A 23 -5.24 -9.53 -4.34
N ILE A 24 -6.39 -9.63 -3.69
CA ILE A 24 -7.27 -8.48 -3.44
C ILE A 24 -6.61 -7.49 -2.47
N ALA A 25 -5.97 -7.97 -1.40
CA ALA A 25 -5.20 -7.11 -0.50
C ALA A 25 -4.08 -6.36 -1.22
N ARG A 26 -3.39 -7.02 -2.17
CA ARG A 26 -2.33 -6.39 -2.98
C ARG A 26 -2.86 -5.28 -3.89
N ILE A 27 -4.00 -5.50 -4.54
CA ILE A 27 -4.64 -4.46 -5.38
C ILE A 27 -5.04 -3.28 -4.50
N PHE A 28 -5.74 -3.53 -3.39
CA PHE A 28 -6.16 -2.46 -2.50
C PHE A 28 -4.98 -1.62 -2.02
N GLN A 29 -3.88 -2.27 -1.65
CA GLN A 29 -2.65 -1.58 -1.26
C GLN A 29 -2.02 -0.74 -2.39
N HIS A 30 -2.06 -1.22 -3.64
CA HIS A 30 -1.56 -0.49 -4.81
C HIS A 30 -2.34 0.80 -5.04
N GLU A 31 -3.67 0.70 -5.04
CA GLU A 31 -4.54 1.87 -5.27
C GLU A 31 -4.47 2.87 -4.11
N TYR A 32 -4.40 2.38 -2.86
CA TYR A 32 -4.24 3.25 -1.71
C TYR A 32 -2.94 4.05 -1.75
N VAL A 33 -1.85 3.44 -2.21
CA VAL A 33 -0.55 4.12 -2.37
C VAL A 33 -0.64 5.27 -3.37
N HIS A 34 -1.41 5.13 -4.45
CA HIS A 34 -1.69 6.24 -5.38
C HIS A 34 -2.45 7.40 -4.70
N LEU A 35 -3.40 7.09 -3.81
CA LEU A 35 -4.11 8.13 -3.04
C LEU A 35 -3.19 8.92 -2.11
N GLN A 36 -2.08 8.32 -1.66
CA GLN A 36 -1.08 9.00 -0.83
C GLN A 36 -0.11 9.86 -1.65
N GLY A 37 -0.28 9.92 -2.98
CA GLY A 37 0.65 10.62 -3.87
C GLY A 37 1.98 9.90 -4.07
N ILE A 38 2.17 8.72 -3.46
CA ILE A 38 3.38 7.93 -3.61
C ILE A 38 3.26 7.14 -4.90
N THR A 39 3.83 7.64 -6.00
CA THR A 39 3.87 6.84 -7.23
C THR A 39 4.84 5.67 -7.06
N LEU A 40 4.60 4.57 -7.78
CA LEU A 40 5.42 3.34 -7.72
C LEU A 40 6.94 3.62 -7.88
N ILE A 41 7.30 4.69 -8.60
CA ILE A 41 8.67 5.19 -8.79
C ILE A 41 9.29 5.64 -7.46
N GLU A 42 8.55 6.37 -6.63
CA GLU A 42 9.04 6.88 -5.35
C GLU A 42 9.28 5.76 -4.34
N ARG A 43 8.44 4.72 -4.34
CA ARG A 43 8.62 3.56 -3.47
C ARG A 43 9.85 2.74 -3.85
N GLY A 44 10.15 2.60 -5.15
CA GLY A 44 11.39 1.99 -5.64
C GLY A 44 12.62 2.81 -5.25
N ALA A 45 12.55 4.14 -5.33
CA ALA A 45 13.62 5.05 -4.91
C ALA A 45 13.87 5.00 -3.39
N MET A 46 12.83 4.93 -2.57
CA MET A 46 12.96 4.77 -1.11
C MET A 46 13.61 3.43 -0.71
N GLN A 47 13.30 2.34 -1.42
CA GLN A 47 13.94 1.04 -1.19
C GLN A 47 15.41 1.03 -1.64
N ALA A 48 15.74 1.69 -2.75
CA ALA A 48 17.13 1.83 -3.21
C ALA A 48 17.99 2.65 -2.24
N ASN A 49 17.45 3.75 -1.69
CA ASN A 49 18.14 4.56 -0.69
C ASN A 49 18.40 3.80 0.62
N ASN A 50 17.49 2.92 1.03
CA ASN A 50 17.70 2.13 2.25
C ASN A 50 18.82 1.09 2.10
N SER A 51 18.93 0.45 0.93
CA SER A 51 20.00 -0.53 0.66
C SER A 51 21.41 0.08 0.58
N LEU A 52 21.52 1.35 0.17
CA LEU A 52 22.80 2.08 0.16
C LEU A 52 23.27 2.45 1.56
N ASN A 53 22.36 2.82 2.47
CA ASN A 53 22.70 3.18 3.84
C ASN A 53 23.14 1.98 4.71
N GLU A 54 22.66 0.77 4.39
CA GLU A 54 23.11 -0.47 5.04
C GLU A 54 24.49 -0.94 4.52
N ALA A 55 24.83 -0.65 3.25
CA ALA A 55 26.10 -1.07 2.65
C ALA A 55 27.29 -0.17 2.97
N VAL A 56 27.06 1.03 3.53
CA VAL A 56 28.08 2.03 3.90
C VAL A 56 28.34 2.05 5.42
N ARG A 57 27.77 1.08 6.16
CA ARG A 57 28.07 0.84 7.58
C ARG A 57 29.13 -0.21 7.78
#